data_AF-A0A0K8SYI0-F1
#
_entry.id   AF-A0A0K8SYI0-F1
#
_cell.length_a   1.000
_cell.length_b   1.000
_cell.length_c   1.000
_cell.angle_alpha   90.00
_cell.angle_beta   90.00
_cell.angle_gamma   90.00
#
_symmetry.space_group_name_H-M   'P 1'
#
loop_
_entity.id
_entity.type
_entity.pdbx_description
1 polymer ?
#
loop_
_entity_poly.entity_id
_entity_poly.type
_entity_poly.pdbx_seq_one_letter_code
_entity_poly.pdbx_strand_id
1 'polypeptide(L)'
;HQVVCSREKLFCVTTDGQAWEYNYASTEWRNLKALLPLSEVEGLELRVVKFAVGVTFAAVLMDDGRVYTLPSEALPVPPELGSVADLACGHEHGILLTSTGQVMTWGTALRGQLGNDNVDTSPEPTEVHALAGIKCVSIAA
;
A
#
# COMPACT_ATOMS: atom_id res chain seq x y z
N HIS A 1 12.74 -6.59 7.57
CA HIS A 1 13.03 -7.16 6.25
C HIS A 1 11.75 -7.83 5.77
N GLN A 2 11.31 -7.50 4.56
CA GLN A 2 10.14 -8.10 3.94
C GLN A 2 10.50 -8.43 2.49
N VAL A 3 10.04 -9.59 2.02
CA VAL A 3 10.10 -9.98 0.61
C VAL A 3 8.68 -10.33 0.19
N VAL A 4 8.25 -9.82 -0.96
CA VAL A 4 6.93 -10.11 -1.54
C VAL A 4 7.09 -10.39 -3.03
N CYS A 5 6.34 -11.35 -3.52
CA CYS A 5 6.40 -11.78 -4.92
C CYS A 5 5.07 -11.50 -5.61
N SER A 6 5.15 -11.00 -6.83
CA SER A 6 4.04 -11.02 -7.79
C SER A 6 4.30 -12.07 -8.86
N ARG A 7 3.41 -12.13 -9.86
CA ARG A 7 3.55 -13.01 -11.02
C ARG A 7 4.85 -12.78 -11.80
N GLU A 8 5.27 -11.53 -11.93
CA GLU A 8 6.37 -11.13 -12.82
C GLU A 8 7.53 -10.43 -12.10
N LYS A 9 7.35 -10.11 -10.81
CA LYS A 9 8.30 -9.31 -10.05
C LYS A 9 8.48 -9.85 -8.64
N LEU A 10 9.63 -9.53 -8.05
CA LEU A 10 9.90 -9.69 -6.63
C LEU A 10 10.26 -8.32 -6.05
N PHE A 11 9.70 -8.02 -4.89
CA PHE A 11 9.96 -6.78 -4.16
C PHE A 11 10.59 -7.11 -2.82
N CYS A 12 11.56 -6.30 -2.39
CA CYS A 12 12.11 -6.42 -1.05
C CYS A 12 12.41 -5.07 -0.41
N VAL A 13 12.27 -5.03 0.91
CA VAL A 13 12.71 -3.94 1.78
C VAL A 13 13.92 -4.41 2.57
N THR A 14 15.03 -3.69 2.43
CA THR A 14 16.27 -3.88 3.19
C THR A 14 16.17 -3.27 4.59
N THR A 15 17.10 -3.62 5.48
CA THR A 15 17.05 -3.16 6.89
C THR A 15 17.28 -1.65 7.06
N ASP A 16 17.90 -1.01 6.08
CA ASP A 16 18.08 0.44 5.98
C ASP A 16 16.88 1.14 5.30
N GLY A 17 15.82 0.41 4.95
CA GLY A 17 14.57 0.98 4.41
C GLY A 17 14.59 1.21 2.90
N GLN A 18 15.59 0.70 2.17
CA GLN A 18 15.61 0.77 0.72
C GLN A 18 14.67 -0.26 0.10
N ALA A 19 14.00 0.18 -0.97
CA ALA A 19 13.03 -0.58 -1.73
C ALA A 19 13.62 -1.01 -3.07
N TRP A 20 13.52 -2.31 -3.37
CA TRP A 20 14.05 -2.91 -4.58
C TRP A 20 12.98 -3.74 -5.31
N GLU A 21 13.04 -3.70 -6.64
CA GLU A 21 12.25 -4.55 -7.55
C GLU A 21 13.22 -5.43 -8.35
N TYR A 22 12.91 -6.72 -8.45
CA TYR A 22 13.52 -7.65 -9.38
C TYR A 22 12.51 -8.03 -10.46
N ASN A 23 12.89 -7.93 -11.73
CA ASN A 23 12.05 -8.31 -12.86
C ASN A 23 12.49 -9.68 -13.39
N TYR A 24 11.58 -10.67 -13.40
CA TYR A 24 11.94 -12.03 -13.84
C TYR A 24 12.25 -12.13 -15.34
N ALA A 25 11.69 -11.24 -16.17
CA ALA A 25 11.89 -11.27 -17.62
C ALA A 25 13.25 -10.67 -18.02
N SER A 26 13.65 -9.55 -17.41
CA SER A 26 14.96 -8.94 -17.67
C SER A 26 16.08 -9.50 -16.79
N THR A 27 15.74 -10.18 -15.70
CA THR A 27 16.67 -10.66 -14.67
C THR A 27 17.48 -9.57 -13.99
N GLU A 28 16.92 -8.35 -13.93
CA GLU A 28 17.58 -7.17 -13.38
C GLU A 28 16.94 -6.70 -12.07
N TRP A 29 17.80 -6.16 -11.20
CA TRP A 29 17.38 -5.43 -10.01
C TRP A 29 17.30 -3.94 -10.32
N ARG A 30 16.24 -3.30 -9.84
CA ARG A 30 16.02 -1.86 -9.89
C ARG A 30 15.81 -1.32 -8.49
N ASN A 31 16.55 -0.28 -8.13
CA ASN A 31 16.29 0.49 -6.92
C ASN A 31 15.08 1.43 -7.15
N LEU A 32 14.12 1.42 -6.23
CA LEU A 32 12.86 2.17 -6.36
C LEU A 32 12.94 3.59 -5.77
N LYS A 33 14.10 4.04 -5.28
CA LYS A 33 14.31 5.39 -4.71
C LYS A 33 13.91 6.52 -5.66
N ALA A 34 14.08 6.34 -6.97
CA ALA A 34 13.70 7.34 -7.97
C ALA A 34 12.20 7.35 -8.30
N LEU A 35 11.47 6.30 -7.91
CA LEU A 35 10.03 6.23 -8.09
C LEU A 35 9.34 6.82 -6.87
N LEU A 36 9.78 6.46 -5.67
CA LEU A 36 9.20 6.93 -4.42
C LEU A 36 9.65 8.37 -4.10
N PRO A 37 8.83 9.19 -3.41
CA PRO A 37 9.25 10.53 -2.99
C PRO A 37 10.17 10.48 -1.76
N LEU A 38 11.21 9.65 -1.81
CA LEU A 38 12.22 9.55 -0.75
C LEU A 38 13.21 10.73 -0.78
N SER A 39 13.01 11.69 -1.68
CA SER A 39 13.89 12.83 -1.91
C SER A 39 13.39 14.14 -1.31
N GLU A 40 12.25 14.15 -0.62
CA GLU A 40 11.69 15.39 -0.09
C GLU A 40 12.02 15.54 1.40
N VAL A 41 12.71 16.64 1.71
CA VAL A 41 13.24 17.11 3.01
C VAL A 41 14.71 16.68 3.28
N GLU A 42 15.60 17.67 3.18
CA GLU A 42 17.02 17.57 3.60
C GLU A 42 17.11 17.01 5.03
N GLY A 43 17.78 15.86 5.19
CA GLY A 43 18.00 15.24 6.50
C GLY A 43 16.95 14.22 6.97
N LEU A 44 15.89 13.99 6.19
CA LEU A 44 14.88 12.96 6.46
C LEU A 44 14.79 11.98 5.28
N GLU A 45 15.54 10.88 5.35
CA GLU A 45 15.33 9.75 4.43
C GLU A 45 14.09 8.98 4.85
N LEU A 46 12.94 9.24 4.21
CA LEU A 46 11.73 8.42 4.39
C LEU A 46 12.04 6.96 4.05
N ARG A 47 11.52 6.03 4.85
CA ARG A 47 11.82 4.60 4.72
C ARG A 47 10.59 3.81 4.37
N VAL A 48 10.74 2.90 3.42
CA VAL A 48 9.70 1.91 3.17
C VAL A 48 9.66 0.95 4.35
N VAL A 49 8.49 0.77 4.95
CA VAL A 49 8.28 -0.20 6.04
C VAL A 49 7.60 -1.47 5.55
N LYS A 50 6.74 -1.37 4.53
CA LYS A 50 6.00 -2.52 3.99
C LYS A 50 5.71 -2.36 2.50
N PHE A 51 5.82 -3.46 1.76
CA PHE A 51 5.17 -3.65 0.46
C PHE A 51 3.91 -4.48 0.61
N ALA A 52 2.88 -4.08 -0.12
CA ALA A 52 1.69 -4.87 -0.39
C ALA A 52 1.54 -5.00 -1.91
N VAL A 53 1.43 -6.23 -2.41
CA VAL A 53 1.57 -6.49 -3.85
C VAL A 53 0.36 -7.26 -4.34
N GLY A 54 -0.40 -6.65 -5.24
CA GLY A 54 -1.48 -7.29 -5.99
C GLY A 54 -1.00 -7.79 -7.35
N VAL A 55 -1.95 -8.19 -8.20
CA VAL A 55 -1.64 -8.63 -9.57
C VAL A 55 -1.41 -7.43 -10.49
N THR A 56 -2.20 -6.38 -10.32
CA THR A 56 -2.17 -5.21 -11.21
C THR A 56 -1.32 -4.06 -10.68
N PHE A 57 -1.10 -3.98 -9.37
CA PHE A 57 -0.32 -2.91 -8.75
C PHE A 57 0.44 -3.39 -7.52
N ALA A 58 1.42 -2.59 -7.10
CA ALA A 58 2.07 -2.71 -5.82
C ALA A 58 1.88 -1.38 -5.06
N ALA A 59 1.74 -1.47 -3.74
CA ALA A 59 1.64 -0.33 -2.86
C ALA A 59 2.72 -0.44 -1.77
N VAL A 60 3.18 0.71 -1.28
CA VAL A 60 4.15 0.80 -0.19
C VAL A 60 3.59 1.61 0.96
N LEU A 61 3.93 1.19 2.17
CA LEU A 61 3.76 1.97 3.40
C LEU A 61 5.12 2.57 3.79
N MET A 62 5.11 3.86 4.09
CA MET A 62 6.25 4.63 4.57
C MET A 62 6.27 4.70 6.10
N ASP A 63 7.41 5.00 6.70
CA ASP A 63 7.59 5.16 8.15
C ASP A 63 6.86 6.37 8.74
N ASP A 64 6.55 7.39 7.92
CA ASP A 64 5.67 8.51 8.26
C ASP A 64 4.17 8.16 8.19
N GLY A 65 3.84 6.93 7.78
CA GLY A 65 2.47 6.43 7.66
C GLY A 65 1.75 6.80 6.37
N ARG A 66 2.45 7.38 5.37
CA ARG A 66 1.90 7.58 4.03
C ARG A 66 1.94 6.30 3.21
N VAL A 67 1.01 6.19 2.27
CA VAL A 67 0.93 5.06 1.34
C VAL A 67 1.09 5.56 -0.10
N TYR A 68 1.86 4.84 -0.90
CA TYR A 68 2.03 5.12 -2.33
C TYR A 68 1.69 3.89 -3.16
N THR A 69 0.92 4.06 -4.23
CA THR A 69 0.77 3.06 -5.30
C THR A 69 1.84 3.28 -6.36
N LEU A 70 2.62 2.24 -6.67
CA LEU A 70 3.69 2.34 -7.66
C LEU A 70 3.10 2.47 -9.08
N PRO A 71 3.63 3.39 -9.91
CA PRO A 71 4.96 4.00 -9.82
C PRO A 71 5.11 5.30 -9.00
N SER A 72 4.09 5.75 -8.24
CA SER A 72 4.16 6.62 -7.05
C SER A 72 3.08 7.70 -6.99
N GLU A 73 1.84 7.27 -6.99
CA GLU A 73 0.73 8.13 -6.59
C GLU A 73 0.51 7.97 -5.09
N ALA A 74 0.52 9.09 -4.35
CA ALA A 74 0.20 9.08 -2.93
C ALA A 74 -1.30 8.83 -2.76
N LEU A 75 -1.68 7.88 -1.91
CA LEU A 75 -3.08 7.70 -1.59
C LEU A 75 -3.54 8.80 -0.61
N PRO A 76 -4.65 9.48 -0.90
CA PRO A 76 -5.23 10.44 0.04
C PRO A 76 -5.88 9.68 1.20
N VAL A 77 -5.24 9.71 2.36
CA VAL A 77 -5.83 9.23 3.63
C VAL A 77 -6.22 10.45 4.45
N PRO A 78 -7.50 10.59 4.85
CA PRO A 78 -7.95 11.71 5.67
C PRO A 78 -7.12 11.84 6.96
N PRO A 79 -6.50 13.01 7.24
CA PRO A 79 -5.61 13.20 8.39
C PRO A 79 -6.26 12.87 9.75
N GLU A 80 -7.57 13.02 9.86
CA GLU A 80 -8.36 12.71 11.05
C GLU A 80 -8.39 11.21 11.40
N LEU A 81 -8.06 10.34 10.46
CA LEU A 81 -7.95 8.89 10.68
C LEU A 81 -6.55 8.48 11.15
N GLY A 82 -5.64 9.44 11.36
CA GLY A 82 -4.27 9.19 11.76
C GLY A 82 -3.40 8.59 10.65
N SER A 83 -2.21 8.13 11.02
CA SER A 83 -1.29 7.46 10.10
C SER A 83 -1.79 6.08 9.69
N VAL A 84 -1.36 5.57 8.53
CA VAL A 84 -1.58 4.17 8.17
C VAL A 84 -0.67 3.27 9.01
N ALA A 85 -1.26 2.26 9.63
CA ALA A 85 -0.59 1.29 10.48
C ALA A 85 -0.31 -0.04 9.75
N ASP A 86 -1.16 -0.43 8.80
CA ASP A 86 -0.94 -1.63 7.99
C ASP A 86 -1.53 -1.50 6.58
N LEU A 87 -0.99 -2.32 5.67
CA LEU A 87 -1.31 -2.32 4.23
C LEU A 87 -1.39 -3.75 3.69
N ALA A 88 -2.41 -4.04 2.88
CA ALA A 88 -2.57 -5.29 2.15
C ALA A 88 -3.11 -5.04 0.73
N CYS A 89 -2.77 -5.91 -0.22
CA CYS A 89 -3.30 -5.87 -1.58
C CYS A 89 -3.80 -7.26 -1.96
N GLY A 90 -5.02 -7.31 -2.51
CA GLY A 90 -5.54 -8.49 -3.18
C GLY A 90 -5.25 -8.44 -4.68
N HIS A 91 -6.07 -9.13 -5.48
CA HIS A 91 -5.86 -9.20 -6.93
C HIS A 91 -5.85 -7.81 -7.61
N GLU A 92 -6.89 -7.02 -7.36
CA GLU A 92 -7.16 -5.71 -8.00
C GLU A 92 -7.65 -4.66 -6.98
N HIS A 93 -7.47 -4.90 -5.68
CA HIS A 93 -7.90 -3.99 -4.63
C HIS A 93 -6.84 -3.91 -3.54
N GLY A 94 -6.87 -2.81 -2.80
CA GLY A 94 -6.04 -2.59 -1.64
C GLY A 94 -6.88 -2.39 -0.39
N ILE A 95 -6.27 -2.69 0.76
CA ILE A 95 -6.83 -2.52 2.09
C ILE A 95 -5.79 -1.78 2.92
N LEU A 96 -6.21 -0.73 3.62
CA LEU A 96 -5.40 -0.02 4.60
C LEU A 96 -6.06 -0.09 5.97
N LEU A 97 -5.23 -0.19 7.00
CA LEU A 97 -5.61 -0.10 8.40
C LEU A 97 -4.98 1.15 8.98
N THR A 98 -5.77 2.05 9.54
CA THR A 98 -5.25 3.26 10.18
C THR A 98 -4.85 2.99 11.62
N SER A 99 -4.00 3.86 12.18
CA SER A 99 -3.57 3.83 13.58
C SER A 99 -4.72 3.98 14.59
N THR A 100 -5.86 4.54 14.17
CA THR A 100 -7.08 4.64 14.97
C THR A 100 -8.00 3.41 14.86
N GLY A 101 -7.66 2.46 13.98
CA GLY A 101 -8.35 1.17 13.82
C GLY A 101 -9.39 1.11 12.70
N GLN A 102 -9.48 2.15 11.85
CA GLN A 102 -10.40 2.21 10.71
C GLN A 102 -9.81 1.45 9.53
N VAL A 103 -10.69 0.85 8.73
CA VAL A 103 -10.33 0.13 7.52
C VAL A 103 -10.87 0.89 6.31
N MET A 104 -9.99 1.14 5.35
CA MET A 104 -10.38 1.69 4.06
C MET A 104 -9.92 0.77 2.93
N THR A 105 -10.66 0.79 1.83
CA THR A 105 -10.39 -0.03 0.64
C THR A 105 -10.43 0.80 -0.62
N TRP A 106 -9.61 0.45 -1.61
CA TRP A 106 -9.62 1.07 -2.94
C TRP A 106 -9.35 0.01 -4.02
N GLY A 107 -9.52 0.39 -5.28
CA GLY A 107 -9.39 -0.47 -6.45
C GLY A 107 -10.73 -1.01 -6.93
N THR A 108 -10.71 -2.18 -7.56
CA THR A 108 -11.86 -2.77 -8.23
C THR A 108 -12.90 -3.31 -7.22
N ALA A 109 -14.19 -3.08 -7.48
CA ALA A 109 -15.30 -3.58 -6.66
C ALA A 109 -16.20 -4.62 -7.34
N LEU A 110 -15.80 -5.12 -8.52
CA LEU A 110 -16.62 -6.00 -9.38
C LEU A 110 -17.12 -7.31 -8.73
N ARG A 111 -16.57 -7.70 -7.58
CA ARG A 111 -16.95 -8.88 -6.80
C ARG A 111 -17.31 -8.54 -5.36
N GLY A 112 -17.57 -7.26 -5.06
CA GLY A 112 -17.86 -6.78 -3.71
C GLY A 112 -16.65 -6.74 -2.77
N GLN A 113 -15.42 -6.87 -3.30
CA GLN A 113 -14.21 -6.97 -2.48
C GLN A 113 -13.86 -5.71 -1.68
N LEU A 114 -14.48 -4.56 -1.98
CA LEU A 114 -14.30 -3.33 -1.19
C LEU A 114 -15.14 -3.33 0.10
N GLY A 115 -16.20 -4.14 0.19
CA GLY A 115 -17.05 -4.22 1.39
C GLY A 115 -17.74 -2.91 1.80
N ASN A 116 -17.78 -1.91 0.92
CA ASN A 116 -18.33 -0.58 1.18
C ASN A 116 -19.61 -0.30 0.37
N ASP A 117 -20.33 -1.36 -0.02
CA ASP A 117 -21.55 -1.36 -0.84
C ASP A 117 -21.39 -0.75 -2.25
N ASN A 118 -20.16 -0.36 -2.63
CA ASN A 118 -19.85 0.04 -3.99
C ASN A 118 -19.64 -1.20 -4.88
N VAL A 119 -20.12 -1.13 -6.11
CA VAL A 119 -19.92 -2.15 -7.16
C VAL A 119 -19.02 -1.65 -8.30
N ASP A 120 -18.67 -0.36 -8.28
CA ASP A 120 -17.74 0.27 -9.20
C ASP A 120 -16.35 0.45 -8.59
N THR A 121 -15.35 0.57 -9.46
CA THR A 121 -13.96 0.81 -9.05
C THR A 121 -13.82 2.13 -8.29
N SER A 122 -13.18 2.09 -7.12
CA SER A 122 -12.80 3.29 -6.36
C SER A 122 -11.33 3.61 -6.58
N PRO A 123 -10.96 4.75 -7.17
CA PRO A 123 -9.55 5.12 -7.34
C PRO A 123 -8.88 5.47 -6.00
N GLU A 124 -9.67 5.93 -5.02
CA GLU A 124 -9.18 6.40 -3.73
C GLU A 124 -9.67 5.50 -2.58
N PRO A 125 -8.95 5.47 -1.44
CA PRO A 125 -9.41 4.77 -0.25
C PRO A 125 -10.76 5.28 0.23
N THR A 126 -11.71 4.37 0.39
CA THR A 126 -13.03 4.64 0.94
C THR A 126 -13.26 3.78 2.17
N GLU A 127 -13.88 4.34 3.20
CA GLU A 127 -14.20 3.63 4.43
C GLU A 127 -15.14 2.44 4.18
N VAL A 128 -14.86 1.33 4.86
CA VAL A 128 -15.74 0.17 4.89
C VAL A 128 -16.84 0.43 5.93
N HIS A 129 -17.94 1.05 5.52
CA HIS A 129 -19.02 1.50 6.42
C HIS A 129 -19.57 0.39 7.34
N ALA A 130 -19.56 -0.87 6.88
CA ALA A 130 -19.98 -2.01 7.70
C ALA A 130 -19.10 -2.23 8.95
N LEU A 131 -17.89 -1.66 8.99
CA LEU A 131 -16.96 -1.70 10.12
C LEU A 131 -17.00 -0.41 10.97
N ALA A 132 -17.91 0.53 10.69
CA ALA A 132 -18.01 1.78 11.43
C ALA A 132 -18.18 1.53 12.94
N GLY A 133 -17.33 2.17 13.75
CA GLY A 133 -17.28 1.99 15.20
C GLY A 133 -16.56 0.72 15.68
N ILE A 134 -16.12 -0.15 14.79
CA ILE A 134 -15.29 -1.32 15.11
C ILE A 134 -13.82 -0.96 14.95
N LYS A 135 -13.01 -1.22 15.98
CA LYS A 135 -11.56 -1.02 15.93
C LYS A 135 -10.87 -2.30 15.46
N CYS A 136 -10.49 -2.33 14.20
CA CYS A 136 -9.74 -3.44 13.62
C CYS A 136 -8.28 -3.42 14.09
N VAL A 137 -7.66 -4.60 14.13
CA VAL A 137 -6.26 -4.79 14.60
C VAL A 137 -5.36 -5.45 13.56
N SER A 138 -5.93 -6.00 12.49
CA SER A 138 -5.21 -6.68 11.42
C SER A 138 -6.07 -6.72 10.16
N ILE A 139 -5.41 -6.75 9.00
CA ILE A 139 -6.02 -6.84 7.67
C ILE A 139 -5.30 -7.90 6.84
N ALA A 140 -6.02 -8.50 5.89
CA ALA A 140 -5.50 -9.43 4.90
C ALA A 140 -6.39 -9.39 3.64
N ALA A 141 -5.83 -9.75 2.49
CA ALA A 141 -6.50 -9.77 1.19
C ALA A 141 -6.13 -11.03 0.40
#